data_AF-A0A9W7YM10-F1
#
_entry.id   AF-A0A9W7YM10-F1
#
_cell.length_a   1.000
_cell.length_b   1.000
_cell.length_c   1.000
_cell.angle_alpha   90.00
_cell.angle_beta   90.00
_cell.angle_gamma   90.00
#
_symmetry.space_group_name_H-M   'P 1'
#
loop_
_entity.id
_entity.type
_entity.pdbx_description
1 polymer ?
#
loop_
_entity_poly.entity_id
_entity_poly.type
_entity_poly.pdbx_seq_one_letter_code
_entity_poly.pdbx_strand_id
1 'polypeptide(L)'
;LPVTVGSDSANLKRLLAAIDIATLFSDNGTTDGSFVFMLLEETMDMVSISIASEIFAHVEQRAHVLRRGMTATGGKGIVMLKMCNGLLRRIPQATMSEFAGRVQVFVGNSFALSERSGVNLRGDFDRTSVAQPANVSDEEDSVYQSFWSMQQFFADPQLLTKGEEGTGVTQFINAATIALEEFRKTNNSRSATLKFDPTGHETLKHLTSPALLRMQFGDAQFKCQILLQMLIFVKYVMAMSGDRIKRLRETATNKFALNELALSTAEQKQLYDVRRRAGNQLVSAANDRGVFSRTAQFVVYHEGCWARWKAESCKPFEQPPLTGLLCEIQSAARMFLQVQGVEFGSELVPMGSEHLAAVWRTKASPTDLHMLGAEVRGLDLLAAMQRLDIYCRDDGDYDMLTASEQARADVLQWRALRSSVFDNMFRKVDPASRSLKMLREEVFPQSDGDAMQVES
;
A
#
# COMPACT_ATOMS: atom_id res chain seq x y z
N LEU A 1 6.96 57.23 -5.98
CA LEU A 1 8.03 57.61 -6.93
C LEU A 1 7.85 56.75 -8.18
N PRO A 2 7.71 57.33 -9.38
CA PRO A 2 7.51 56.54 -10.58
C PRO A 2 8.86 55.90 -10.95
N VAL A 3 8.94 54.58 -10.84
CA VAL A 3 10.06 53.79 -11.34
C VAL A 3 10.11 53.96 -12.86
N THR A 4 11.28 54.23 -13.40
CA THR A 4 11.56 54.40 -14.83
C THR A 4 11.35 53.08 -15.59
N VAL A 5 10.11 52.79 -15.99
CA VAL A 5 9.68 51.52 -16.62
C VAL A 5 10.30 51.26 -18.01
N GLY A 6 10.94 52.25 -18.66
CA GLY A 6 11.41 52.14 -20.04
C GLY A 6 12.73 51.37 -20.24
N SER A 7 13.76 51.63 -19.43
CA SER A 7 15.09 51.02 -19.60
C SER A 7 15.17 49.60 -19.03
N ASP A 8 14.52 49.38 -17.88
CA ASP A 8 14.58 48.11 -17.16
C ASP A 8 13.83 47.01 -17.90
N SER A 9 12.72 47.36 -18.57
CA SER A 9 11.97 46.44 -19.44
C SER A 9 12.79 45.99 -20.66
N ALA A 10 13.58 46.89 -21.27
CA ALA A 10 14.41 46.55 -22.43
C ALA A 10 15.59 45.63 -22.04
N ASN A 11 16.24 45.91 -20.91
CA ASN A 11 17.32 45.09 -20.39
C ASN A 11 16.81 43.72 -19.93
N LEU A 12 15.64 43.66 -19.28
CA LEU A 12 15.00 42.39 -18.93
C LEU A 12 14.69 41.57 -20.18
N LYS A 13 14.11 42.16 -21.23
CA LYS A 13 13.85 41.45 -22.50
C LYS A 13 15.12 40.87 -23.12
N ARG A 14 16.24 41.60 -23.08
CA ARG A 14 17.54 41.10 -23.56
C ARG A 14 18.04 39.93 -22.72
N LEU A 15 17.90 40.01 -21.40
CA LEU A 15 18.24 38.93 -20.47
C LEU A 15 17.39 37.68 -20.74
N LEU A 16 16.08 37.83 -20.92
CA LEU A 16 15.18 36.73 -21.26
C LEU A 16 15.54 36.10 -22.61
N ALA A 17 15.90 36.91 -23.61
CA ALA A 17 16.39 36.41 -24.90
C ALA A 17 17.71 35.65 -24.77
N ALA A 18 18.62 36.09 -23.90
CA ALA A 18 19.87 35.38 -23.62
C ALA A 18 19.62 34.01 -22.95
N ILE A 19 18.66 33.95 -22.02
CA ILE A 19 18.22 32.69 -21.40
C ILE A 19 17.64 31.73 -22.45
N ASP A 20 16.87 32.24 -23.43
CA ASP A 20 16.34 31.42 -24.53
C ASP A 20 17.43 30.84 -25.41
N ILE A 21 18.42 31.66 -25.76
CA ILE A 21 19.59 31.22 -26.54
C ILE A 21 20.38 30.16 -25.75
N ALA A 22 20.62 30.36 -24.46
CA ALA A 22 21.26 29.38 -23.59
C ALA A 22 20.46 28.07 -23.51
N THR A 23 19.12 28.17 -23.47
CA THR A 23 18.22 27.01 -23.49
C THR A 23 18.37 26.21 -24.77
N LEU A 24 18.42 26.88 -25.93
CA LEU A 24 18.61 26.23 -27.23
C LEU A 24 19.99 25.55 -27.33
N PHE A 25 21.05 26.19 -26.86
CA PHE A 25 22.39 25.56 -26.87
C PHE A 25 22.48 24.34 -25.95
N SER A 26 21.80 24.37 -24.80
CA SER A 26 21.73 23.22 -23.88
C SER A 26 20.88 22.09 -24.45
N ASP A 27 19.80 22.39 -25.18
CA ASP A 27 18.93 21.38 -25.82
C ASP A 27 19.64 20.71 -27.02
N ASN A 28 20.42 21.47 -27.77
CA ASN A 28 21.22 20.97 -28.90
C ASN A 28 22.53 20.27 -28.46
N GLY A 29 22.79 20.14 -27.15
CA GLY A 29 24.00 19.50 -26.62
C GLY A 29 25.30 20.28 -26.86
N THR A 30 25.22 21.58 -27.18
CA THR A 30 26.39 22.44 -27.38
C THR A 30 27.03 22.88 -26.06
N THR A 31 26.23 22.99 -25.01
CA THR A 31 26.69 23.29 -23.64
C THR A 31 26.28 22.19 -22.67
N ASP A 32 26.83 22.20 -21.45
CA ASP A 32 26.34 21.32 -20.38
C ASP A 32 24.83 21.47 -20.21
N GLY A 33 24.19 20.35 -19.89
CA GLY A 33 22.75 20.29 -19.68
C GLY A 33 22.26 21.26 -18.59
N SER A 34 23.08 21.47 -17.57
CA SER A 34 22.75 22.23 -16.36
C SER A 34 23.08 23.72 -16.51
N PHE A 35 23.73 24.12 -17.60
CA PHE A 35 24.21 25.49 -17.83
C PHE A 35 23.13 26.55 -17.66
N VAL A 36 21.94 26.29 -18.22
CA VAL A 36 20.81 27.23 -18.15
C VAL A 36 20.37 27.46 -16.70
N PHE A 37 20.31 26.41 -15.89
CA PHE A 37 19.93 26.52 -14.49
C PHE A 37 21.02 27.19 -13.65
N MET A 38 22.31 26.98 -13.96
CA MET A 38 23.41 27.71 -13.31
C MET A 38 23.32 29.21 -13.62
N LEU A 39 23.09 29.57 -14.88
CA LEU A 39 22.91 30.97 -15.29
C LEU A 39 21.69 31.59 -14.61
N LEU A 40 20.57 30.86 -14.54
CA LEU A 40 19.36 31.32 -13.86
C LEU A 40 19.57 31.49 -12.35
N GLU A 41 20.31 30.58 -11.70
CA GLU A 41 20.67 30.68 -10.28
C GLU A 41 21.45 31.98 -10.01
N GLU A 42 22.55 32.21 -10.73
CA GLU A 42 23.35 33.43 -10.59
C GLU A 42 22.54 34.69 -10.91
N THR A 43 21.76 34.65 -12.00
CA THR A 43 20.94 35.79 -12.42
C THR A 43 19.88 36.13 -11.38
N MET A 44 19.16 35.13 -10.87
CA MET A 44 18.11 35.32 -9.87
C MET A 44 18.70 35.85 -8.56
N ASP A 45 19.92 35.44 -8.18
CA ASP A 45 20.61 35.92 -6.98
C ASP A 45 21.04 37.38 -7.04
N MET A 46 21.31 37.91 -8.24
CA MET A 46 21.73 39.29 -8.44
C MET A 46 20.57 40.29 -8.58
N VAL A 47 19.34 39.81 -8.83
CA VAL A 47 18.17 40.68 -9.06
C VAL A 47 17.24 40.76 -7.84
N SER A 48 16.38 41.78 -7.82
CA SER A 48 15.32 41.89 -6.82
C SER A 48 14.29 40.77 -6.98
N ILE A 49 13.56 40.46 -5.91
CA ILE A 49 12.58 39.36 -5.89
C ILE A 49 11.42 39.64 -6.87
N SER A 50 11.07 40.91 -7.06
CA SER A 50 10.07 41.31 -8.07
C SER A 50 10.50 40.93 -9.49
N ILE A 51 11.74 41.23 -9.88
CA ILE A 51 12.29 40.86 -11.19
C ILE A 51 12.49 39.34 -11.28
N ALA A 52 12.93 38.68 -10.21
CA ALA A 52 13.04 37.22 -10.16
C ALA A 52 11.69 36.54 -10.43
N SER A 53 10.58 37.12 -9.98
CA SER A 53 9.22 36.62 -10.27
C SER A 53 8.86 36.69 -11.75
N GLU A 54 9.26 37.77 -12.44
CA GLU A 54 9.07 37.93 -13.88
C GLU A 54 9.95 36.96 -14.68
N ILE A 55 11.23 36.81 -14.29
CA ILE A 55 12.13 35.81 -14.90
C ILE A 55 11.58 34.39 -14.69
N PHE A 56 11.06 34.09 -13.49
CA PHE A 56 10.48 32.78 -13.20
C PHE A 56 9.23 32.50 -14.02
N ALA A 57 8.40 33.51 -14.31
CA ALA A 57 7.27 33.36 -15.24
C ALA A 57 7.72 32.90 -16.64
N HIS A 58 8.87 33.40 -17.10
CA HIS A 58 9.47 32.99 -18.37
C HIS A 58 10.02 31.56 -18.32
N VAL A 59 10.57 31.13 -17.18
CA VAL A 59 10.98 29.74 -16.92
C VAL A 59 9.79 28.78 -16.96
N GLU A 60 8.66 29.15 -16.35
CA GLU A 60 7.43 28.34 -16.37
C GLU A 60 6.90 28.11 -17.78
N GLN A 61 6.94 29.13 -18.66
CA GLN A 61 6.52 29.00 -20.06
C GLN A 61 7.36 27.97 -20.83
N ARG A 62 8.63 27.81 -20.47
CA ARG A 62 9.59 26.90 -21.12
C ARG A 62 9.84 25.61 -20.34
N ALA A 63 9.03 25.35 -19.32
CA ALA A 63 9.22 24.21 -18.44
C ALA A 63 9.27 22.88 -19.20
N HIS A 64 8.50 22.73 -20.28
CA HIS A 64 8.54 21.52 -21.11
C HIS A 64 9.92 21.24 -21.73
N VAL A 65 10.65 22.28 -22.16
CA VAL A 65 12.02 22.14 -22.69
C VAL A 65 13.02 21.92 -21.56
N LEU A 66 12.95 22.77 -20.53
CA LEU A 66 13.89 22.78 -19.42
C LEU A 66 13.86 21.49 -18.60
N ARG A 67 12.69 20.83 -18.52
CA ARG A 67 12.51 19.58 -17.78
C ARG A 67 12.92 18.33 -18.56
N ARG A 68 13.25 18.42 -19.86
CA ARG A 68 13.64 17.23 -20.64
C ARG A 68 14.92 16.61 -20.11
N GLY A 69 14.89 15.29 -19.92
CA GLY A 69 16.03 14.51 -19.45
C GLY A 69 16.49 14.84 -18.03
N MET A 70 15.64 15.49 -17.21
CA MET A 70 15.96 15.74 -15.82
C MET A 70 15.80 14.48 -14.97
N THR A 71 16.74 14.26 -14.07
CA THR A 71 16.65 13.29 -12.99
C THR A 71 16.91 14.03 -11.68
N ALA A 72 16.26 13.62 -10.58
CA ALA A 72 16.44 14.31 -9.30
C ALA A 72 17.81 14.04 -8.67
N THR A 73 18.45 12.93 -9.04
CA THR A 73 19.69 12.42 -8.45
C THR A 73 20.96 12.85 -9.21
N GLY A 74 20.83 13.62 -10.30
CA GLY A 74 22.00 14.02 -11.09
C GLY A 74 21.75 15.14 -12.11
N GLY A 75 22.83 15.76 -12.57
CA GLY A 75 22.84 16.73 -13.67
C GLY A 75 21.90 17.92 -13.46
N LYS A 76 21.08 18.18 -14.48
CA LYS A 76 20.17 19.34 -14.56
C LYS A 76 19.25 19.49 -13.35
N GLY A 77 18.73 18.37 -12.84
CA GLY A 77 17.73 18.39 -11.75
C GLY A 77 18.30 18.88 -10.42
N ILE A 78 19.54 18.52 -10.09
CA ILE A 78 20.19 19.00 -8.84
C ILE A 78 20.38 20.51 -8.89
N VAL A 79 20.85 21.05 -10.01
CA VAL A 79 21.09 22.50 -10.16
C VAL A 79 19.77 23.26 -10.12
N MET A 80 18.74 22.77 -10.80
CA MET A 80 17.38 23.34 -10.73
C MET A 80 16.83 23.34 -9.30
N LEU A 81 17.02 22.25 -8.55
CA LEU A 81 16.62 22.17 -7.14
C LEU A 81 17.38 23.16 -6.27
N LYS A 82 18.68 23.36 -6.49
CA LYS A 82 19.49 24.36 -5.77
C LYS A 82 18.98 25.77 -6.06
N MET A 83 18.80 26.13 -7.32
CA MET A 83 18.22 27.39 -7.76
C MET A 83 16.86 27.66 -7.09
N CYS A 84 15.93 26.71 -7.17
CA CYS A 84 14.59 26.87 -6.59
C CYS A 84 14.63 26.99 -5.06
N ASN A 85 15.46 26.19 -4.39
CA ASN A 85 15.60 26.26 -2.93
C ASN A 85 16.30 27.56 -2.47
N GLY A 86 17.29 28.05 -3.22
CA GLY A 86 17.92 29.34 -2.99
C GLY A 86 16.91 30.49 -3.10
N LEU A 87 16.10 30.45 -4.16
CA LEU A 87 15.01 31.40 -4.37
C LEU A 87 13.97 31.36 -3.25
N LEU A 88 13.51 30.17 -2.83
CA LEU A 88 12.54 30.01 -1.75
C LEU A 88 13.01 30.56 -0.39
N ARG A 89 14.33 30.52 -0.12
CA ARG A 89 14.92 31.13 1.08
C ARG A 89 14.91 32.66 1.05
N ARG A 90 14.94 33.25 -0.15
CA ARG A 90 14.94 34.71 -0.35
C ARG A 90 13.53 35.30 -0.39
N ILE A 91 12.54 34.54 -0.89
CA ILE A 91 11.15 35.00 -1.00
C ILE A 91 10.55 35.25 0.41
N PRO A 92 10.00 36.46 0.69
CA PRO A 92 9.28 36.73 1.91
C PRO A 92 7.93 36.00 1.88
N GLN A 93 7.83 34.92 2.66
CA GLN A 93 6.65 34.02 2.68
C GLN A 93 5.36 34.72 3.13
N ALA A 94 5.46 35.84 3.85
CA ALA A 94 4.30 36.60 4.34
C ALA A 94 3.66 37.50 3.27
N THR A 95 4.44 38.03 2.33
CA THR A 95 3.97 39.03 1.35
C THR A 95 3.96 38.51 -0.08
N MET A 96 4.75 37.47 -0.40
CA MET A 96 4.90 36.91 -1.75
C MET A 96 4.66 35.39 -1.74
N SER A 97 3.64 34.94 -1.00
CA SER A 97 3.27 33.52 -0.90
C SER A 97 2.86 32.92 -2.25
N GLU A 98 2.23 33.71 -3.13
CA GLU A 98 1.89 33.27 -4.49
C GLU A 98 3.14 32.90 -5.28
N PHE A 99 4.19 33.72 -5.21
CA PHE A 99 5.44 33.43 -5.91
C PHE A 99 6.15 32.20 -5.33
N ALA A 100 6.21 32.08 -4.00
CA ALA A 100 6.72 30.86 -3.37
C ALA A 100 5.94 29.62 -3.79
N GLY A 101 4.61 29.71 -3.87
CA GLY A 101 3.74 28.64 -4.34
C GLY A 101 4.02 28.23 -5.79
N ARG A 102 4.19 29.21 -6.70
CA ARG A 102 4.59 28.97 -8.10
C ARG A 102 5.92 28.20 -8.20
N VAL A 103 6.92 28.60 -7.41
CA VAL A 103 8.21 27.88 -7.35
C VAL A 103 8.05 26.45 -6.84
N GLN A 104 7.26 26.23 -5.78
CA GLN A 104 7.00 24.89 -5.25
C GLN A 104 6.24 24.01 -6.24
N VAL A 105 5.23 24.56 -6.94
CA VAL A 105 4.48 23.85 -7.99
C VAL A 105 5.39 23.48 -9.16
N PHE A 106 6.29 24.38 -9.56
CA PHE A 106 7.27 24.09 -10.61
C PHE A 106 8.19 22.94 -10.21
N VAL A 107 8.69 22.91 -8.97
CA VAL A 107 9.50 21.80 -8.44
C VAL A 107 8.69 20.50 -8.38
N GLY A 108 7.46 20.53 -7.83
CA GLY A 108 6.59 19.36 -7.70
C GLY A 108 6.22 18.74 -9.06
N ASN A 109 6.04 19.56 -10.09
CA ASN A 109 5.74 19.10 -11.46
C ASN A 109 6.99 18.69 -12.26
N SER A 110 8.18 18.82 -11.69
CA SER A 110 9.44 18.52 -12.39
C SER A 110 9.92 17.09 -12.21
N PHE A 111 9.40 16.37 -11.22
CA PHE A 111 9.80 15.01 -10.89
C PHE A 111 8.56 14.12 -10.72
N ALA A 112 8.75 12.81 -10.83
CA ALA A 112 7.70 11.83 -10.55
C ALA A 112 7.20 11.95 -9.10
N LEU A 113 5.93 11.62 -8.85
CA LEU A 113 5.31 11.71 -7.52
C LEU A 113 6.00 10.83 -6.47
N SER A 114 6.61 9.72 -6.89
CA SER A 114 7.36 8.80 -6.04
C SER A 114 8.82 9.21 -5.80
N GLU A 115 9.27 10.33 -6.37
CA GLU A 115 10.65 10.78 -6.22
C GLU A 115 10.96 11.13 -4.76
N ARG A 116 12.08 10.63 -4.24
CA ARG A 116 12.40 10.70 -2.80
C ARG A 116 12.50 12.14 -2.28
N SER A 117 12.91 13.09 -3.11
CA SER A 117 13.01 14.51 -2.77
C SER A 117 11.64 15.20 -2.69
N GLY A 118 10.61 14.68 -3.37
CA GLY A 118 9.25 15.21 -3.39
C GLY A 118 8.35 14.67 -2.27
N VAL A 119 8.82 13.68 -1.50
CA VAL A 119 8.06 13.05 -0.43
C VAL A 119 8.75 13.22 0.93
N ASN A 120 8.00 13.59 1.96
CA ASN A 120 8.51 13.71 3.33
C ASN A 120 8.71 12.32 3.97
N LEU A 121 9.67 11.52 3.52
CA LEU A 121 9.87 10.13 3.99
C LEU A 121 10.14 10.01 5.49
N ARG A 122 10.75 11.03 6.11
CA ARG A 122 11.00 11.06 7.55
C ARG A 122 9.73 11.27 8.37
N GLY A 123 8.70 11.84 7.76
CA GLY A 123 7.48 12.21 8.49
C GLY A 123 7.71 13.36 9.45
N ASP A 124 8.66 14.24 9.15
CA ASP A 124 8.94 15.41 9.97
C ASP A 124 7.74 16.36 9.94
N PHE A 125 7.35 16.87 11.10
CA PHE A 125 6.26 17.83 11.23
C PHE A 125 6.77 19.25 11.02
N ASP A 126 6.03 20.05 10.25
CA ASP A 126 6.31 21.47 10.11
C ASP A 126 5.77 22.25 11.33
N ARG A 127 6.70 22.86 12.08
CA ARG A 127 6.40 23.67 13.27
C ARG A 127 6.50 25.17 13.03
N THR A 128 6.76 25.60 11.80
CA THR A 128 7.00 27.03 11.47
C THR A 128 5.72 27.87 11.50
N SER A 129 4.55 27.25 11.36
CA SER A 129 3.26 27.92 11.26
C SER A 129 2.40 27.81 12.52
N VAL A 130 2.97 27.34 13.64
CA VAL A 130 2.22 27.24 14.91
C VAL A 130 1.92 28.62 15.44
N ALA A 131 0.63 28.88 15.65
CA ALA A 131 0.13 30.05 16.36
C ALA A 131 0.75 30.12 17.76
N GLN A 132 1.58 31.13 18.02
CA GLN A 132 2.04 31.39 19.38
C GLN A 132 0.95 32.17 20.12
N PRO A 133 0.48 31.70 21.29
CA PRO A 133 -0.45 32.45 22.11
C PRO A 133 0.22 33.74 22.57
N ALA A 134 -0.54 34.82 22.64
CA ALA A 134 -0.08 36.03 23.29
C ALA A 134 0.15 35.75 24.79
N ASN A 135 1.17 36.38 25.38
CA ASN A 135 1.35 36.41 26.84
C ASN A 135 0.24 37.30 27.43
N VAL A 136 -0.89 36.71 27.80
CA VAL A 136 -2.01 37.41 28.45
C VAL A 136 -1.84 37.26 29.96
N SER A 137 -1.93 38.36 30.71
CA SER A 137 -1.64 38.43 32.16
C SER A 137 -2.79 37.98 33.07
N ASP A 138 -3.99 37.72 32.53
CA ASP A 138 -5.20 37.62 33.33
C ASP A 138 -5.88 36.25 33.24
N GLU A 139 -6.47 35.80 34.36
CA GLU A 139 -7.18 34.52 34.55
C GLU A 139 -8.47 34.41 33.68
N GLU A 140 -8.98 35.51 33.13
CA GLU A 140 -10.25 35.58 32.37
C GLU A 140 -10.19 34.95 30.97
N ASP A 141 -8.99 34.55 30.50
CA ASP A 141 -8.79 33.99 29.17
C ASP A 141 -8.32 32.52 29.19
N SER A 142 -8.78 31.73 30.18
CA SER A 142 -8.51 30.28 30.24
C SER A 142 -8.96 29.54 28.96
N VAL A 143 -10.05 30.01 28.34
CA VAL A 143 -10.54 29.50 27.05
C VAL A 143 -9.56 29.79 25.92
N TYR A 144 -8.98 31.00 25.88
CA TYR A 144 -7.99 31.38 24.88
C TYR A 144 -6.73 30.54 24.99
N GLN A 145 -6.18 30.40 26.22
CA GLN A 145 -4.99 29.59 26.47
C GLN A 145 -5.24 28.11 26.14
N SER A 146 -6.39 27.55 26.56
CA SER A 146 -6.76 26.18 26.24
C SER A 146 -6.95 25.97 24.73
N PHE A 147 -7.59 26.92 24.04
CA PHE A 147 -7.84 26.82 22.60
C PHE A 147 -6.55 26.84 21.79
N TRP A 148 -5.62 27.75 22.10
CA TRP A 148 -4.37 27.85 21.36
C TRP A 148 -3.33 26.80 21.77
N SER A 149 -3.38 26.28 23.00
CA SER A 149 -2.57 25.11 23.37
C SER A 149 -2.99 23.87 22.55
N MET A 150 -4.27 23.71 22.22
CA MET A 150 -4.77 22.67 21.31
C MET A 150 -4.04 22.67 19.96
N GLN A 151 -3.78 23.85 19.39
CA GLN A 151 -3.13 24.00 18.09
C GLN A 151 -1.68 23.48 18.09
N GLN A 152 -1.01 23.51 19.24
CA GLN A 152 0.34 22.95 19.38
C GLN A 152 0.32 21.43 19.20
N PHE A 153 -0.71 20.75 19.72
CA PHE A 153 -0.89 19.31 19.50
C PHE A 153 -1.16 18.98 18.03
N PHE A 154 -1.95 19.80 17.32
CA PHE A 154 -2.17 19.60 15.88
C PHE A 154 -0.87 19.70 15.08
N ALA A 155 0.05 20.57 15.48
CA ALA A 155 1.34 20.74 14.83
C ALA A 155 2.34 19.64 15.17
N ASP A 156 2.37 19.16 16.42
CA ASP A 156 3.19 18.01 16.81
C ASP A 156 2.38 17.01 17.66
N PRO A 157 1.81 15.97 17.01
CA PRO A 157 1.09 14.92 17.71
C PRO A 157 1.92 14.14 18.74
N GLN A 158 3.26 14.17 18.66
CA GLN A 158 4.11 13.50 19.63
C GLN A 158 4.08 14.18 21.01
N LEU A 159 3.57 15.42 21.11
CA LEU A 159 3.37 16.10 22.39
C LEU A 159 2.37 15.37 23.29
N LEU A 160 1.51 14.50 22.74
CA LEU A 160 0.59 13.67 23.52
C LEU A 160 1.32 12.72 24.48
N THR A 161 2.53 12.26 24.11
CA THR A 161 3.26 11.20 24.84
C THR A 161 4.64 11.64 25.34
N LYS A 162 5.16 12.80 24.94
CA LYS A 162 6.48 13.30 25.34
C LYS A 162 6.55 13.94 26.74
N GLY A 163 5.40 14.24 27.36
CA GLY A 163 5.31 14.85 28.69
C GLY A 163 5.26 13.83 29.84
N GLU A 164 4.85 14.29 31.03
CA GLU A 164 4.51 13.39 32.15
C GLU A 164 3.38 12.44 31.70
N GLU A 165 3.53 11.14 32.01
CA GLU A 165 2.64 10.07 31.54
C GLU A 165 1.16 10.42 31.72
N GLY A 166 0.39 10.45 30.61
CA GLY A 166 -1.07 10.65 30.60
C GLY A 166 -1.56 12.11 30.67
N THR A 167 -0.68 13.10 30.86
CA THR A 167 -1.10 14.51 30.97
C THR A 167 -1.38 15.17 29.63
N GLY A 168 -0.62 14.87 28.58
CA GLY A 168 -0.80 15.51 27.26
C GLY A 168 -2.13 15.18 26.60
N VAL A 169 -2.58 13.92 26.72
CA VAL A 169 -3.85 13.46 26.17
C VAL A 169 -5.04 14.11 26.88
N THR A 170 -4.99 14.16 28.21
CA THR A 170 -6.04 14.81 29.02
C THR A 170 -6.10 16.31 28.75
N GLN A 171 -4.95 16.98 28.63
CA GLN A 171 -4.87 18.39 28.22
C GLN A 171 -5.52 18.64 26.86
N PHE A 172 -5.18 17.84 25.85
CA PHE A 172 -5.78 17.94 24.52
C PHE A 172 -7.31 17.72 24.56
N ILE A 173 -7.78 16.67 25.25
CA ILE A 173 -9.21 16.36 25.34
C ILE A 173 -9.97 17.51 26.04
N ASN A 174 -9.42 18.06 27.11
CA ASN A 174 -10.01 19.20 27.82
C ASN A 174 -10.10 20.42 26.90
N ALA A 175 -9.01 20.78 26.23
CA ALA A 175 -8.96 21.89 25.28
C ALA A 175 -9.95 21.71 24.11
N ALA A 176 -9.99 20.51 23.51
CA ALA A 176 -10.92 20.19 22.44
C ALA A 176 -12.38 20.22 22.91
N THR A 177 -12.65 19.76 24.13
CA THR A 177 -13.99 19.81 24.72
C THR A 177 -14.46 21.24 24.95
N ILE A 178 -13.59 22.11 25.45
CA ILE A 178 -13.86 23.55 25.61
C ILE A 178 -14.20 24.17 24.24
N ALA A 179 -13.36 23.94 23.23
CA ALA A 179 -13.60 24.46 21.88
C ALA A 179 -14.93 23.99 21.29
N LEU A 180 -15.25 22.70 21.42
CA LEU A 180 -16.52 22.12 20.96
C LEU A 180 -17.74 22.68 21.69
N GLU A 181 -17.63 23.00 22.98
CA GLU A 181 -18.71 23.64 23.73
C GLU A 181 -18.91 25.10 23.32
N GLU A 182 -17.83 25.85 23.11
CA GLU A 182 -17.91 27.24 22.63
C GLU A 182 -18.50 27.33 21.21
N PHE A 183 -18.14 26.40 20.33
CA PHE A 183 -18.76 26.29 19.00
C PHE A 183 -20.25 25.95 19.07
N ARG A 184 -20.68 25.16 20.06
CA ARG A 184 -22.09 24.82 20.27
C ARG A 184 -22.90 26.00 20.81
N LYS A 185 -22.31 26.83 21.68
CA LYS A 185 -22.97 28.03 22.24
C LYS A 185 -23.13 29.14 21.21
N THR A 186 -22.18 29.25 20.28
CA THR A 186 -22.09 30.39 19.37
C THR A 186 -22.81 30.10 18.06
N ASN A 187 -23.81 30.91 17.70
CA ASN A 187 -24.46 30.83 16.39
C ASN A 187 -23.53 31.38 15.29
N ASN A 188 -23.68 30.85 14.07
CA ASN A 188 -22.91 31.33 12.92
C ASN A 188 -23.38 32.74 12.52
N SER A 189 -22.45 33.70 12.53
CA SER A 189 -22.71 35.07 12.11
C SER A 189 -22.87 35.19 10.58
N ARG A 190 -22.23 34.30 9.83
CA ARG A 190 -22.31 34.19 8.37
C ARG A 190 -22.30 32.72 7.95
N SER A 191 -22.91 32.40 6.81
CA SER A 191 -22.81 31.06 6.23
C SER A 191 -21.39 30.84 5.70
N ALA A 192 -20.85 29.62 5.84
CA ALA A 192 -19.58 29.28 5.22
C ALA A 192 -19.72 29.44 3.70
N THR A 193 -18.94 30.34 3.10
CA THR A 193 -18.98 30.54 1.65
C THR A 193 -18.04 29.51 1.02
N LEU A 194 -18.58 28.65 0.15
CA LEU A 194 -17.79 27.67 -0.62
C LEU A 194 -17.09 28.31 -1.83
N LYS A 195 -17.42 29.56 -2.15
CA LYS A 195 -16.75 30.36 -3.17
C LYS A 195 -15.65 31.19 -2.52
N PHE A 196 -14.44 31.04 -3.04
CA PHE A 196 -13.28 31.81 -2.66
C PHE A 196 -12.96 32.74 -3.82
N ASP A 197 -13.27 34.02 -3.65
CA ASP A 197 -12.84 35.06 -4.59
C ASP A 197 -11.58 35.71 -4.01
N PRO A 198 -10.39 35.50 -4.62
CA PRO A 198 -9.15 36.08 -4.12
C PRO A 198 -9.21 37.61 -4.27
N THR A 199 -9.14 38.29 -3.15
CA THR A 199 -9.09 39.75 -2.97
C THR A 199 -7.66 40.28 -2.85
N GLY A 200 -6.66 39.41 -2.64
CA GLY A 200 -5.26 39.78 -2.44
C GLY A 200 -4.93 40.27 -1.02
N HIS A 201 -5.90 40.25 -0.12
CA HIS A 201 -5.78 40.62 1.30
C HIS A 201 -6.06 39.44 2.23
N GLU A 202 -5.81 38.21 1.78
CA GLU A 202 -6.10 37.02 2.56
C GLU A 202 -5.13 36.84 3.73
N THR A 203 -5.69 36.56 4.91
CA THR A 203 -4.90 36.12 6.06
C THR A 203 -4.55 34.65 5.89
N LEU A 204 -3.30 34.36 5.53
CA LEU A 204 -2.79 32.99 5.33
C LEU A 204 -2.67 32.18 6.64
N LYS A 205 -2.61 32.88 7.78
CA LYS A 205 -2.48 32.28 9.11
C LYS A 205 -3.64 32.72 10.00
N HIS A 206 -3.96 31.90 11.00
CA HIS A 206 -4.96 32.26 11.99
C HIS A 206 -4.54 33.52 12.76
N LEU A 207 -5.50 34.41 13.00
CA LEU A 207 -5.28 35.60 13.82
C LEU A 207 -5.37 35.19 15.30
N THR A 208 -4.25 35.26 16.01
CA THR A 208 -4.12 34.77 17.39
C THR A 208 -4.41 35.83 18.45
N SER A 209 -4.98 36.98 18.09
CA SER A 209 -5.29 38.01 19.09
C SER A 209 -6.40 37.55 20.04
N PRO A 210 -6.24 37.69 21.38
CA PRO A 210 -7.29 37.35 22.35
C PRO A 210 -8.63 38.04 22.07
N ALA A 211 -8.59 39.32 21.71
CA ALA A 211 -9.78 40.10 21.40
C ALA A 211 -10.58 39.57 20.19
N LEU A 212 -9.90 38.88 19.27
CA LEU A 212 -10.52 38.36 18.03
C LEU A 212 -11.10 36.96 18.20
N LEU A 213 -10.61 36.16 19.16
CA LEU A 213 -10.99 34.75 19.27
C LEU A 213 -12.50 34.56 19.45
N ARG A 214 -13.14 35.39 20.29
CA ARG A 214 -14.59 35.34 20.52
C ARG A 214 -15.39 35.65 19.25
N MET A 215 -14.89 36.57 18.42
CA MET A 215 -15.51 36.88 17.12
C MET A 215 -15.33 35.74 16.13
N GLN A 216 -14.16 35.09 16.13
CA GLN A 216 -13.86 33.94 15.26
C GLN A 216 -14.73 32.72 15.57
N PHE A 217 -15.15 32.51 16.82
CA PHE A 217 -16.12 31.45 17.16
C PHE A 217 -17.48 31.66 16.49
N GLY A 218 -17.84 32.89 16.10
CA GLY A 218 -19.01 33.18 15.30
C GLY A 218 -18.85 32.89 13.80
N ASP A 219 -17.62 32.70 13.32
CA ASP A 219 -17.34 32.45 11.91
C ASP A 219 -17.47 30.96 11.56
N ALA A 220 -18.35 30.67 10.60
CA ALA A 220 -18.58 29.32 10.11
C ALA A 220 -17.35 28.72 9.42
N GLN A 221 -16.57 29.52 8.67
CA GLN A 221 -15.37 29.02 8.00
C GLN A 221 -14.29 28.65 9.02
N PHE A 222 -14.07 29.50 10.03
CA PHE A 222 -13.15 29.21 11.12
C PHE A 222 -13.54 27.92 11.86
N LYS A 223 -14.81 27.76 12.23
CA LYS A 223 -15.32 26.51 12.84
C LYS A 223 -15.03 25.29 11.96
N CYS A 224 -15.33 25.36 10.66
CA CYS A 224 -15.06 24.26 9.73
C CYS A 224 -13.57 23.90 9.67
N GLN A 225 -12.67 24.89 9.67
CA GLN A 225 -11.22 24.66 9.68
C GLN A 225 -10.77 23.91 10.94
N ILE A 226 -11.19 24.38 12.12
CA ILE A 226 -10.79 23.77 13.40
C ILE A 226 -11.39 22.35 13.56
N LEU A 227 -12.66 22.17 13.19
CA LEU A 227 -13.31 20.85 13.23
C LEU A 227 -12.63 19.88 12.26
N LEU A 228 -12.24 20.33 11.06
CA LEU A 228 -11.48 19.51 10.11
C LEU A 228 -10.09 19.14 10.67
N GLN A 229 -9.38 20.08 11.28
CA GLN A 229 -8.10 19.81 11.97
C GLN A 229 -8.26 18.75 13.06
N MET A 230 -9.32 18.81 13.89
CA MET A 230 -9.62 17.77 14.88
C MET A 230 -9.84 16.40 14.23
N LEU A 231 -10.55 16.33 13.09
CA LEU A 231 -10.81 15.07 12.39
C LEU A 231 -9.53 14.46 11.80
N ILE A 232 -8.66 15.27 11.20
CA ILE A 232 -7.35 14.86 10.67
C ILE A 232 -6.45 14.39 11.82
N PHE A 233 -6.35 15.19 12.88
CA PHE A 233 -5.51 14.90 14.04
C PHE A 233 -5.91 13.58 14.71
N VAL A 234 -7.18 13.41 15.08
CA VAL A 234 -7.63 12.17 15.73
C VAL A 234 -7.47 10.98 14.80
N LYS A 235 -7.68 11.15 13.47
CA LYS A 235 -7.43 10.07 12.50
C LYS A 235 -5.97 9.64 12.52
N TYR A 236 -5.04 10.59 12.51
CA TYR A 236 -3.60 10.32 12.59
C TYR A 236 -3.24 9.60 13.90
N VAL A 237 -3.66 10.15 15.04
CA VAL A 237 -3.36 9.58 16.37
C VAL A 237 -3.87 8.15 16.47
N MET A 238 -5.11 7.89 16.03
CA MET A 238 -5.66 6.53 16.02
C MET A 238 -4.88 5.59 15.07
N ALA A 239 -4.38 6.07 13.94
CA ALA A 239 -3.58 5.26 13.02
C ALA A 239 -2.21 4.87 13.62
N MET A 240 -1.67 5.73 14.48
CA MET A 240 -0.37 5.59 15.14
C MET A 240 -0.42 4.92 16.53
N SER A 241 -1.58 4.37 16.91
CA SER A 241 -1.79 3.72 18.21
C SER A 241 -2.46 2.35 18.08
N GLY A 242 -2.34 1.54 19.13
CA GLY A 242 -3.03 0.26 19.28
C GLY A 242 -2.71 -0.75 18.17
N ASP A 243 -3.71 -1.50 17.71
CA ASP A 243 -3.50 -2.56 16.72
C ASP A 243 -3.37 -2.04 15.28
N ARG A 244 -3.68 -0.77 15.02
CA ARG A 244 -3.55 -0.18 13.68
C ARG A 244 -2.08 0.02 13.30
N ILE A 245 -1.27 0.55 14.22
CA ILE A 245 0.16 0.71 13.97
C ILE A 245 0.90 -0.63 13.90
N LYS A 246 0.48 -1.65 14.67
CA LYS A 246 1.03 -3.01 14.57
C LYS A 246 0.84 -3.59 13.17
N ARG A 247 -0.38 -3.51 12.61
CA ARG A 247 -0.65 -3.94 11.22
C ARG A 247 0.13 -3.12 10.19
N LEU A 248 0.28 -1.82 10.41
CA LEU A 248 1.06 -0.97 9.52
C LEU A 248 2.55 -1.35 9.54
N ARG A 249 3.07 -1.73 10.71
CA ARG A 249 4.46 -2.18 10.89
C ARG A 249 4.77 -3.47 10.13
N GLU A 250 3.80 -4.37 9.95
CA GLU A 250 3.97 -5.61 9.18
C GLU A 250 4.25 -5.35 7.70
N THR A 251 3.63 -4.33 7.11
CA THR A 251 3.79 -3.98 5.69
C THR A 251 4.80 -2.86 5.44
N ALA A 252 5.21 -2.14 6.49
CA ALA A 252 6.06 -0.97 6.37
C ALA A 252 7.51 -1.32 6.01
N THR A 253 7.99 -0.74 4.91
CA THR A 253 9.42 -0.73 4.56
C THR A 253 10.12 0.50 5.14
N ASN A 254 9.40 1.61 5.29
CA ASN A 254 9.89 2.84 5.88
C ASN A 254 9.51 2.93 7.36
N LYS A 255 10.49 2.64 8.23
CA LYS A 255 10.29 2.70 9.68
C LYS A 255 10.18 4.12 10.24
N PHE A 256 10.75 5.12 9.57
CA PHE A 256 10.68 6.53 10.01
C PHE A 256 9.26 7.09 9.94
N ALA A 257 8.40 6.55 9.09
CA ALA A 257 7.00 6.94 9.00
C ALA A 257 6.14 6.45 10.17
N LEU A 258 6.66 5.56 11.03
CA LEU A 258 5.93 4.92 12.13
C LEU A 258 6.23 5.62 13.47
N ASN A 259 5.50 6.69 13.75
CA ASN A 259 5.60 7.40 15.03
C ASN A 259 4.62 6.80 16.05
N GLU A 260 5.01 5.75 16.76
CA GLU A 260 4.13 5.07 17.73
C GLU A 260 3.76 5.99 18.90
N LEU A 261 2.45 6.11 19.14
CA LEU A 261 1.89 6.83 20.27
C LEU A 261 1.32 5.82 21.27
N ALA A 262 1.96 5.72 22.44
CA ALA A 262 1.53 4.88 23.55
C ALA A 262 0.27 5.47 24.21
N LEU A 263 -0.89 4.98 23.80
CA LEU A 263 -2.20 5.40 24.32
C LEU A 263 -2.96 4.22 24.92
N SER A 264 -3.55 4.43 26.09
CA SER A 264 -4.44 3.47 26.74
C SER A 264 -5.76 3.29 25.97
N THR A 265 -6.45 2.18 26.19
CA THR A 265 -7.76 1.92 25.59
C THR A 265 -8.82 2.96 26.01
N ALA A 266 -8.71 3.49 27.24
CA ALA A 266 -9.61 4.52 27.75
C ALA A 266 -9.42 5.85 27.01
N GLU A 267 -8.18 6.30 26.85
CA GLU A 267 -7.82 7.51 26.10
C GLU A 267 -8.26 7.42 24.63
N GLN A 268 -8.04 6.27 24.00
CA GLN A 268 -8.50 6.04 22.62
C GLN A 268 -10.02 6.22 22.51
N LYS A 269 -10.79 5.68 23.47
CA LYS A 269 -12.25 5.84 23.50
C LYS A 269 -12.66 7.31 23.65
N GLN A 270 -11.98 8.09 24.49
CA GLN A 270 -12.26 9.52 24.66
C GLN A 270 -11.93 10.31 23.38
N LEU A 271 -10.82 10.01 22.71
CA LEU A 271 -10.48 10.63 21.42
C LEU A 271 -11.51 10.29 20.32
N TYR A 272 -12.04 9.06 20.29
CA TYR A 272 -13.16 8.72 19.40
C TYR A 272 -14.42 9.54 19.68
N ASP A 273 -14.70 9.86 20.95
CA ASP A 273 -15.84 10.72 21.30
C ASP A 273 -15.63 12.16 20.81
N VAL A 274 -14.42 12.72 20.99
CA VAL A 274 -14.05 14.03 20.41
C VAL A 274 -14.25 14.04 18.90
N ARG A 275 -13.76 13.00 18.20
CA ARG A 275 -13.95 12.85 16.74
C ARG A 275 -15.43 12.80 16.36
N ARG A 276 -16.24 12.05 17.10
CA ARG A 276 -17.68 11.92 16.85
C ARG A 276 -18.39 13.27 17.02
N ARG A 277 -18.11 13.99 18.10
CA ARG A 277 -18.66 15.32 18.37
C ARG A 277 -18.25 16.32 17.29
N ALA A 278 -16.97 16.35 16.92
CA ALA A 278 -16.47 17.23 15.86
C ALA A 278 -17.14 16.95 14.50
N GLY A 279 -17.27 15.66 14.13
CA GLY A 279 -17.95 15.26 12.90
C GLY A 279 -19.43 15.66 12.86
N ASN A 280 -20.14 15.51 13.98
CA ASN A 280 -21.54 15.91 14.08
C ASN A 280 -21.72 17.43 13.98
N GLN A 281 -20.86 18.21 14.64
CA GLN A 281 -20.90 19.67 14.55
C GLN A 281 -20.55 20.17 13.14
N LEU A 282 -19.66 19.47 12.43
CA LEU A 282 -19.25 19.85 11.07
C LEU A 282 -20.41 19.82 10.06
N VAL A 283 -21.36 18.91 10.24
CA VAL A 283 -22.59 18.85 9.42
C VAL A 283 -23.40 20.15 9.54
N SER A 284 -23.43 20.73 10.73
CA SER A 284 -24.21 21.95 11.02
C SER A 284 -23.41 23.23 10.73
N ALA A 285 -22.09 23.20 10.88
CA ALA A 285 -21.23 24.38 10.78
C ALA A 285 -21.23 25.02 9.37
N ALA A 286 -21.20 24.22 8.31
CA ALA A 286 -21.11 24.73 6.94
C ALA A 286 -22.46 25.22 6.36
N ASN A 287 -23.59 24.79 6.94
CA ASN A 287 -24.95 25.07 6.46
C ASN A 287 -25.16 24.76 4.96
N ASP A 288 -24.50 23.72 4.46
CA ASP A 288 -24.45 23.36 3.04
C ASP A 288 -25.14 22.02 2.75
N ARG A 289 -26.10 21.64 3.60
CA ARG A 289 -26.77 20.32 3.59
C ARG A 289 -25.77 19.14 3.75
N GLY A 290 -24.64 19.37 4.41
CA GLY A 290 -23.66 18.34 4.75
C GLY A 290 -22.77 17.91 3.57
N VAL A 291 -22.64 18.73 2.53
CA VAL A 291 -21.71 18.45 1.42
C VAL A 291 -20.27 18.51 1.92
N PHE A 292 -19.90 19.60 2.60
CA PHE A 292 -18.57 19.79 3.19
C PHE A 292 -18.23 18.67 4.16
N SER A 293 -19.15 18.31 5.06
CA SER A 293 -18.92 17.22 6.01
C SER A 293 -18.65 15.89 5.32
N ARG A 294 -19.40 15.54 4.26
CA ARG A 294 -19.18 14.31 3.50
C ARG A 294 -17.83 14.33 2.77
N THR A 295 -17.49 15.45 2.14
CA THR A 295 -16.19 15.63 1.46
C THR A 295 -15.04 15.55 2.46
N ALA A 296 -15.13 16.23 3.59
CA ALA A 296 -14.13 16.19 4.66
C ALA A 296 -13.91 14.77 5.19
N GLN A 297 -14.99 14.03 5.47
CA GLN A 297 -14.89 12.64 5.92
C GLN A 297 -14.28 11.73 4.84
N PHE A 298 -14.62 11.95 3.57
CA PHE A 298 -14.04 11.22 2.44
C PHE A 298 -12.53 11.48 2.32
N VAL A 299 -12.08 12.73 2.39
CA VAL A 299 -10.66 13.09 2.35
C VAL A 299 -9.90 12.45 3.53
N VAL A 300 -10.40 12.61 4.75
CA VAL A 300 -9.79 12.01 5.98
C VAL A 300 -9.80 10.48 5.93
N TYR A 301 -10.78 9.87 5.25
CA TYR A 301 -10.78 8.42 5.04
C TYR A 301 -9.63 8.00 4.12
N HIS A 302 -9.47 8.69 2.98
CA HIS A 302 -8.44 8.40 1.97
C HIS A 302 -7.01 8.70 2.41
N GLU A 303 -6.79 9.58 3.40
CA GLU A 303 -5.47 9.79 4.00
C GLU A 303 -4.83 8.49 4.51
N GLY A 304 -5.64 7.49 4.91
CA GLY A 304 -5.13 6.17 5.30
C GLY A 304 -4.39 5.45 4.17
N CYS A 305 -4.81 5.64 2.92
CA CYS A 305 -4.13 5.11 1.74
C CYS A 305 -2.76 5.76 1.57
N TRP A 306 -2.67 7.10 1.74
CA TRP A 306 -1.38 7.79 1.65
C TRP A 306 -0.44 7.46 2.81
N ALA A 307 -0.95 7.33 4.02
CA ALA A 307 -0.16 6.88 5.16
C ALA A 307 0.46 5.49 4.91
N ARG A 308 -0.33 4.56 4.34
CA ARG A 308 0.14 3.23 3.97
C ARG A 308 1.18 3.27 2.84
N TRP A 309 0.88 3.96 1.75
CA TRP A 309 1.81 4.11 0.63
C TRP A 309 3.16 4.70 1.08
N LYS A 310 3.13 5.69 1.97
CA LYS A 310 4.32 6.30 2.58
C LYS A 310 5.07 5.32 3.49
N ALA A 311 4.37 4.54 4.30
CA ALA A 311 4.97 3.47 5.10
C ALA A 311 5.63 2.40 4.23
N GLU A 312 5.14 2.19 3.01
CA GLU A 312 5.71 1.29 2.00
C GLU A 312 6.84 1.94 1.16
N SER A 313 7.39 3.08 1.60
CA SER A 313 8.46 3.86 0.93
C SER A 313 8.06 4.51 -0.40
N CYS A 314 6.79 4.91 -0.53
CA CYS A 314 6.29 5.70 -1.67
C CYS A 314 6.60 5.05 -3.02
N LYS A 315 6.33 3.75 -3.17
CA LYS A 315 6.63 3.01 -4.40
C LYS A 315 5.97 3.68 -5.63
N PRO A 316 6.66 3.76 -6.79
CA PRO A 316 6.06 4.30 -8.00
C PRO A 316 4.80 3.52 -8.38
N PHE A 317 3.73 4.26 -8.67
CA PHE A 317 2.49 3.72 -9.22
C PHE A 317 2.09 4.43 -10.53
N GLU A 318 2.94 5.32 -11.03
CA GLU A 318 2.75 6.03 -12.29
C GLU A 318 2.92 5.07 -13.48
N GLN A 319 2.09 5.23 -14.49
CA GLN A 319 2.25 4.54 -15.76
C GLN A 319 3.37 5.21 -16.58
N PRO A 320 4.09 4.45 -17.43
CA PRO A 320 5.09 5.04 -18.31
C PRO A 320 4.45 6.07 -19.26
N PRO A 321 5.18 7.11 -19.67
CA PRO A 321 4.67 8.08 -20.63
C PRO A 321 4.29 7.39 -21.93
N LEU A 322 3.22 7.87 -22.58
CA LEU A 322 2.67 7.26 -23.80
C LEU A 322 3.73 7.04 -24.88
N THR A 323 4.70 7.94 -25.02
CA THR A 323 5.81 7.80 -25.98
C THR A 323 6.67 6.56 -25.72
N GLY A 324 6.95 6.25 -24.45
CA GLY A 324 7.65 5.03 -24.06
C GLY A 324 6.84 3.78 -24.39
N LEU A 325 5.54 3.82 -24.11
CA LEU A 325 4.61 2.75 -24.45
C LEU A 325 4.50 2.53 -25.97
N LEU A 326 4.50 3.60 -26.77
CA LEU A 326 4.50 3.50 -28.24
C LEU A 326 5.77 2.84 -28.77
N CYS A 327 6.94 3.17 -28.22
CA CYS A 327 8.19 2.50 -28.58
C CYS A 327 8.18 1.01 -28.22
N GLU A 328 7.67 0.65 -27.03
CA GLU A 328 7.50 -0.73 -26.61
C GLU A 328 6.55 -1.49 -27.54
N ILE A 329 5.36 -0.94 -27.81
CA ILE A 329 4.37 -1.51 -28.74
C ILE A 329 4.98 -1.69 -30.14
N GLN A 330 5.72 -0.70 -30.64
CA GLN A 330 6.37 -0.78 -31.95
C GLN A 330 7.48 -1.84 -31.97
N SER A 331 8.25 -1.98 -30.89
CA SER A 331 9.28 -3.02 -30.78
C SER A 331 8.66 -4.43 -30.72
N ALA A 332 7.60 -4.63 -29.95
CA ALA A 332 6.85 -5.88 -29.88
C ALA A 332 6.21 -6.23 -31.22
N ALA A 333 5.63 -5.25 -31.93
CA ALA A 333 5.07 -5.44 -33.26
C ALA A 333 6.14 -5.87 -34.28
N ARG A 334 7.34 -5.28 -34.23
CA ARG A 334 8.47 -5.69 -35.09
C ARG A 334 8.93 -7.12 -34.80
N MET A 335 9.03 -7.51 -33.52
CA MET A 335 9.36 -8.88 -33.15
C MET A 335 8.32 -9.87 -33.67
N PHE A 336 7.02 -9.55 -33.56
CA PHE A 336 5.94 -10.40 -34.05
C PHE A 336 5.96 -10.54 -35.58
N LEU A 337 6.24 -9.45 -36.30
CA LEU A 337 6.37 -9.47 -37.77
C LEU A 337 7.61 -10.24 -38.24
N GLN A 338 8.70 -10.28 -37.46
CA GLN A 338 9.87 -11.12 -37.77
C GLN A 338 9.59 -12.63 -37.65
N VAL A 339 8.52 -13.03 -36.96
CA VAL A 339 8.08 -14.44 -36.87
C VAL A 339 7.23 -14.85 -38.09
N GLN A 340 6.72 -13.91 -38.90
CA GLN A 340 6.08 -14.23 -40.18
C GLN A 340 7.14 -14.71 -41.18
N GLY A 341 7.18 -16.03 -41.41
CA GLY A 341 8.10 -16.68 -42.36
C GLY A 341 8.89 -17.84 -41.77
N VAL A 342 8.71 -18.16 -40.48
CA VAL A 342 9.27 -19.39 -39.91
C VAL A 342 8.36 -20.57 -40.28
N GLU A 343 8.84 -21.43 -41.17
CA GLU A 343 8.22 -22.74 -41.38
C GLU A 343 8.49 -23.61 -40.15
N PHE A 344 7.43 -24.04 -39.45
CA PHE A 344 7.58 -25.02 -38.37
C PHE A 344 8.02 -26.35 -38.96
N GLY A 345 9.15 -26.89 -38.45
CA GLY A 345 9.73 -28.13 -38.94
C GLY A 345 8.72 -29.28 -38.98
N SER A 346 8.80 -30.11 -40.01
CA SER A 346 7.83 -31.15 -40.37
C SER A 346 7.71 -32.33 -39.40
N GLU A 347 8.35 -32.30 -38.24
CA GLU A 347 8.20 -33.32 -37.18
C GLU A 347 6.95 -33.05 -36.33
N LEU A 348 5.80 -32.95 -36.99
CA LEU A 348 4.52 -32.84 -36.31
C LEU A 348 4.16 -34.19 -35.70
N VAL A 349 4.40 -34.34 -34.39
CA VAL A 349 3.84 -35.44 -33.63
C VAL A 349 2.31 -35.26 -33.59
N PRO A 350 1.49 -36.22 -34.08
CA PRO A 350 0.06 -36.02 -34.34
C PRO A 350 -0.81 -35.56 -33.15
N MET A 351 -0.27 -35.63 -31.93
CA MET A 351 -0.94 -35.21 -30.69
C MET A 351 -0.08 -34.26 -29.84
N GLY A 352 0.92 -33.62 -30.44
CA GLY A 352 1.83 -32.66 -29.79
C GLY A 352 2.95 -33.28 -28.95
N SER A 353 2.72 -34.44 -28.33
CA SER A 353 3.76 -35.19 -27.62
C SER A 353 3.81 -36.66 -28.04
N GLU A 354 4.99 -37.25 -27.97
CA GLU A 354 5.21 -38.65 -28.35
C GLU A 354 4.41 -39.61 -27.45
N HIS A 355 4.25 -39.26 -26.18
CA HIS A 355 3.47 -40.00 -25.20
C HIS A 355 1.97 -40.02 -25.57
N LEU A 356 1.40 -38.87 -25.94
CA LEU A 356 0.01 -38.79 -26.37
C LEU A 356 -0.20 -39.51 -27.69
N ALA A 357 0.73 -39.38 -28.64
CA ALA A 357 0.69 -40.14 -29.88
C ALA A 357 0.78 -41.66 -29.63
N ALA A 358 1.58 -42.11 -28.68
CA ALA A 358 1.68 -43.52 -28.30
C ALA A 358 0.36 -44.04 -27.68
N VAL A 359 -0.26 -43.29 -26.77
CA VAL A 359 -1.58 -43.62 -26.22
C VAL A 359 -2.63 -43.68 -27.33
N TRP A 360 -2.65 -42.71 -28.24
CA TRP A 360 -3.61 -42.67 -29.34
C TRP A 360 -3.44 -43.80 -30.38
N ARG A 361 -2.22 -44.37 -30.48
CA ARG A 361 -1.94 -45.56 -31.28
C ARG A 361 -2.39 -46.86 -30.62
N THR A 362 -2.60 -46.89 -29.30
CA THR A 362 -3.15 -48.08 -28.65
C THR A 362 -4.57 -48.29 -29.18
N LYS A 363 -4.83 -49.45 -29.79
CA LYS A 363 -6.14 -49.83 -30.36
C LYS A 363 -7.22 -50.07 -29.28
N ALA A 364 -7.14 -49.39 -28.15
CA ALA A 364 -8.16 -49.40 -27.10
C ALA A 364 -9.26 -48.39 -27.49
N SER A 365 -9.93 -48.65 -28.61
CA SER A 365 -11.17 -47.95 -28.90
C SER A 365 -12.24 -48.45 -27.93
N PRO A 366 -13.09 -47.59 -27.35
CA PRO A 366 -14.24 -48.03 -26.52
C PRO A 366 -15.18 -49.01 -27.25
N THR A 367 -15.05 -49.12 -28.58
CA THR A 367 -15.82 -50.02 -29.43
C THR A 367 -15.19 -51.41 -29.62
N ASP A 368 -13.92 -51.61 -29.25
CA ASP A 368 -13.21 -52.91 -29.38
C ASP A 368 -13.34 -53.74 -28.09
N LEU A 369 -14.54 -54.28 -27.85
CA LEU A 369 -14.86 -55.13 -26.69
C LEU A 369 -14.13 -56.49 -26.69
N HIS A 370 -13.56 -56.92 -27.82
CA HIS A 370 -12.88 -58.21 -27.95
C HIS A 370 -11.64 -58.34 -27.06
N MET A 371 -11.01 -57.23 -26.68
CA MET A 371 -9.82 -57.20 -25.82
C MET A 371 -10.14 -57.34 -24.31
N LEU A 372 -11.42 -57.24 -23.92
CA LEU A 372 -11.88 -57.37 -22.53
C LEU A 372 -12.24 -58.82 -22.16
N GLY A 373 -12.08 -59.77 -23.08
CA GLY A 373 -12.50 -61.17 -22.93
C GLY A 373 -11.62 -62.07 -22.06
N ALA A 374 -10.72 -61.53 -21.24
CA ALA A 374 -10.06 -62.34 -20.22
C ALA A 374 -11.04 -62.55 -19.06
N GLU A 375 -11.41 -63.81 -18.81
CA GLU A 375 -12.17 -64.23 -17.63
C GLU A 375 -11.68 -63.45 -16.41
N VAL A 376 -12.60 -62.76 -15.72
CA VAL A 376 -12.30 -62.07 -14.46
C VAL A 376 -11.61 -63.08 -13.57
N ARG A 377 -10.28 -62.93 -13.39
CA ARG A 377 -9.49 -63.78 -12.48
C ARG A 377 -9.94 -63.47 -11.07
N GLY A 378 -11.06 -64.05 -10.63
CA GLY A 378 -11.36 -64.19 -9.22
C GLY A 378 -10.16 -64.88 -8.60
N LEU A 379 -9.54 -64.27 -7.59
CA LEU A 379 -8.47 -64.93 -6.86
C LEU A 379 -9.08 -66.12 -6.13
N ASP A 380 -8.75 -67.32 -6.60
CA ASP A 380 -9.05 -68.59 -5.95
C ASP A 380 -8.60 -68.56 -4.48
N LEU A 381 -9.45 -69.03 -3.58
CA LEU A 381 -9.21 -69.06 -2.13
C LEU A 381 -7.92 -69.84 -1.82
N LEU A 382 -7.67 -70.96 -2.52
CA LEU A 382 -6.46 -71.75 -2.34
C LEU A 382 -5.19 -70.94 -2.63
N ALA A 383 -5.17 -70.22 -3.75
CA ALA A 383 -4.03 -69.38 -4.13
C ALA A 383 -3.82 -68.20 -3.16
N ALA A 384 -4.90 -67.67 -2.58
CA ALA A 384 -4.81 -66.62 -1.58
C ALA A 384 -4.25 -67.15 -0.24
N MET A 385 -4.69 -68.34 0.20
CA MET A 385 -4.20 -68.96 1.44
C MET A 385 -2.75 -69.43 1.34
N GLN A 386 -2.33 -70.03 0.22
CA GLN A 386 -0.93 -70.43 -0.01
C GLN A 386 0.05 -69.24 0.11
N ARG A 387 -0.37 -68.04 -0.32
CA ARG A 387 0.45 -66.84 -0.19
C ARG A 387 0.52 -66.33 1.25
N LEU A 388 -0.55 -66.49 2.01
CA LEU A 388 -0.58 -66.13 3.43
C LEU A 388 0.29 -67.08 4.27
N ASP A 389 0.26 -68.37 3.95
CA ASP A 389 1.03 -69.42 4.63
C ASP A 389 2.55 -69.22 4.60
N ILE A 390 3.06 -68.43 3.65
CA ILE A 390 4.48 -68.03 3.61
C ILE A 390 4.86 -67.22 4.87
N TYR A 391 3.91 -66.46 5.44
CA TYR A 391 4.15 -65.54 6.54
C TYR A 391 3.62 -66.06 7.88
N CYS A 392 2.46 -66.71 7.89
CA CYS A 392 1.83 -67.20 9.12
C CYS A 392 1.28 -68.59 8.89
N ARG A 393 2.00 -69.61 9.37
CA ARG A 393 1.56 -71.00 9.26
C ARG A 393 0.77 -71.43 10.49
N ASP A 394 1.33 -71.20 11.67
CA ASP A 394 0.75 -71.64 12.93
C ASP A 394 0.35 -70.46 13.83
N ASP A 395 -0.51 -70.71 14.81
CA ASP A 395 -0.96 -69.68 15.76
C ASP A 395 0.25 -69.17 16.58
N GLY A 396 0.66 -67.91 16.36
CA GLY A 396 1.79 -67.25 17.05
C GLY A 396 2.90 -66.75 16.12
N ASP A 397 2.98 -67.22 14.86
CA ASP A 397 4.01 -66.81 13.89
C ASP A 397 3.94 -65.32 13.55
N TYR A 398 2.72 -64.76 13.53
CA TYR A 398 2.47 -63.36 13.17
C TYR A 398 3.22 -62.37 14.07
N ASP A 399 3.32 -62.67 15.38
CA ASP A 399 3.95 -61.78 16.35
C ASP A 399 5.49 -61.79 16.23
N MET A 400 6.06 -62.77 15.52
CA MET A 400 7.50 -62.89 15.25
C MET A 400 7.92 -62.17 13.95
N LEU A 401 6.96 -61.70 13.15
CA LEU A 401 7.22 -61.01 11.88
C LEU A 401 7.67 -59.55 12.09
N THR A 402 8.43 -59.01 11.14
CA THR A 402 8.72 -57.57 11.12
C THR A 402 7.46 -56.76 10.76
N ALA A 403 7.43 -55.48 11.11
CA ALA A 403 6.29 -54.60 10.81
C ALA A 403 5.92 -54.55 9.31
N SER A 404 6.90 -54.67 8.40
CA SER A 404 6.62 -54.71 6.95
C SER A 404 6.03 -56.05 6.50
N GLU A 405 6.36 -57.14 7.17
CA GLU A 405 5.84 -58.47 6.87
C GLU A 405 4.43 -58.64 7.45
N GLN A 406 4.18 -58.12 8.64
CA GLN A 406 2.84 -58.04 9.24
C GLN A 406 1.87 -57.29 8.32
N ALA A 407 2.26 -56.12 7.79
CA ALA A 407 1.42 -55.38 6.87
C ALA A 407 1.13 -56.16 5.56
N ARG A 408 2.08 -56.96 5.07
CA ARG A 408 1.85 -57.84 3.90
C ARG A 408 0.93 -59.01 4.26
N ALA A 409 1.14 -59.62 5.41
CA ALA A 409 0.31 -60.70 5.92
C ALA A 409 -1.14 -60.24 6.10
N ASP A 410 -1.38 -59.06 6.68
CA ASP A 410 -2.72 -58.48 6.83
C ASP A 410 -3.45 -58.29 5.49
N VAL A 411 -2.74 -57.79 4.48
CA VAL A 411 -3.32 -57.61 3.13
C VAL A 411 -3.64 -58.96 2.48
N LEU A 412 -2.78 -59.97 2.68
CA LEU A 412 -3.02 -61.31 2.18
C LEU A 412 -4.15 -62.01 2.93
N GLN A 413 -4.26 -61.80 4.24
CA GLN A 413 -5.35 -62.28 5.08
C GLN A 413 -6.67 -61.67 4.62
N TRP A 414 -6.70 -60.35 4.39
CA TRP A 414 -7.86 -59.66 3.86
C TRP A 414 -8.26 -60.19 2.48
N ARG A 415 -7.29 -60.44 1.59
CA ARG A 415 -7.55 -61.07 0.28
C ARG A 415 -8.11 -62.47 0.41
N ALA A 416 -7.56 -63.32 1.27
CA ALA A 416 -8.05 -64.67 1.51
C ALA A 416 -9.49 -64.65 2.05
N LEU A 417 -9.79 -63.78 3.02
CA LEU A 417 -11.14 -63.58 3.53
C LEU A 417 -12.11 -63.15 2.41
N ARG A 418 -11.70 -62.20 1.55
CA ARG A 418 -12.53 -61.74 0.43
C ARG A 418 -12.78 -62.83 -0.61
N SER A 419 -11.79 -63.68 -0.88
CA SER A 419 -11.97 -64.86 -1.73
C SER A 419 -12.92 -65.87 -1.08
N SER A 420 -12.81 -66.10 0.23
CA SER A 420 -13.64 -67.07 0.97
C SER A 420 -15.14 -66.74 1.00
N VAL A 421 -15.52 -65.49 0.71
CA VAL A 421 -16.93 -65.09 0.58
C VAL A 421 -17.58 -65.81 -0.60
N PHE A 422 -16.88 -65.98 -1.72
CA PHE A 422 -17.43 -66.64 -2.91
C PHE A 422 -17.67 -68.13 -2.67
N ASP A 423 -16.84 -68.77 -1.86
CA ASP A 423 -16.98 -70.19 -1.50
C ASP A 423 -17.92 -70.42 -0.30
N ASN A 424 -18.58 -69.36 0.22
CA ASN A 424 -19.39 -69.36 1.45
C ASN A 424 -18.64 -69.80 2.73
N MET A 425 -17.32 -69.85 2.68
CA MET A 425 -16.46 -70.33 3.78
C MET A 425 -16.20 -69.26 4.83
N PHE A 426 -16.42 -67.98 4.51
CA PHE A 426 -16.28 -66.87 5.44
C PHE A 426 -17.07 -67.05 6.75
N ARG A 427 -18.23 -67.72 6.70
CA ARG A 427 -19.08 -67.97 7.89
C ARG A 427 -18.43 -68.86 8.94
N LYS A 428 -17.42 -69.65 8.56
CA LYS A 428 -16.68 -70.54 9.47
C LYS A 428 -15.59 -69.81 10.24
N VAL A 429 -15.29 -68.55 9.89
CA VAL A 429 -14.31 -67.73 10.61
C VAL A 429 -15.00 -67.06 11.80
N ASP A 430 -14.46 -67.25 13.00
CA ASP A 430 -14.91 -66.51 14.17
C ASP A 430 -14.38 -65.07 14.10
N PRO A 431 -15.24 -64.04 13.98
CA PRO A 431 -14.80 -62.65 13.88
C PRO A 431 -14.14 -62.11 15.16
N ALA A 432 -14.33 -62.79 16.30
CA ALA A 432 -13.65 -62.42 17.55
C ALA A 432 -12.23 -63.02 17.66
N SER A 433 -11.92 -64.03 16.83
CA SER A 433 -10.60 -64.65 16.75
C SER A 433 -9.83 -64.12 15.54
N ARG A 434 -8.52 -63.89 15.70
CA ARG A 434 -7.63 -63.61 14.55
C ARG A 434 -7.22 -64.88 13.79
N SER A 435 -7.62 -66.06 14.27
CA SER A 435 -7.20 -67.33 13.69
C SER A 435 -8.02 -67.69 12.46
N LEU A 436 -7.33 -68.03 11.37
CA LEU A 436 -7.93 -68.58 10.14
C LEU A 436 -7.85 -70.10 10.08
N LYS A 437 -7.63 -70.77 11.21
CA LYS A 437 -7.40 -72.21 11.29
C LYS A 437 -8.51 -73.05 10.63
N MET A 438 -9.77 -72.70 10.84
CA MET A 438 -10.92 -73.38 10.21
C MET A 438 -10.95 -73.24 8.68
N LEU A 439 -10.59 -72.06 8.15
CA LEU A 439 -10.45 -71.88 6.69
C LEU A 439 -9.28 -72.70 6.15
N ARG A 440 -8.19 -72.77 6.92
CA ARG A 440 -6.98 -73.48 6.55
C ARG A 440 -7.20 -75.00 6.48
N GLU A 441 -7.85 -75.58 7.49
CA GLU A 441 -8.14 -77.03 7.54
C GLU A 441 -9.04 -77.47 6.37
N GLU A 442 -9.91 -76.60 5.89
CA GLU A 442 -10.81 -76.90 4.77
C GLU A 442 -10.14 -76.73 3.40
N VAL A 443 -9.26 -75.74 3.25
CA VAL A 443 -8.54 -75.48 2.00
C VAL A 443 -7.32 -76.40 1.85
N PHE A 444 -6.71 -76.79 2.98
CA PHE A 444 -5.61 -77.74 3.09
C PHE A 444 -6.04 -78.90 4.00
N PRO A 445 -6.87 -79.84 3.51
CA PRO A 445 -7.30 -80.99 4.30
C PRO A 445 -6.08 -81.75 4.85
N GLN A 446 -5.99 -81.86 6.18
CA GLN A 446 -4.94 -82.62 6.86
C GLN A 446 -5.04 -84.08 6.40
N SER A 447 -3.98 -84.58 5.78
CA SER A 447 -3.81 -86.01 5.53
C SER A 447 -3.65 -86.72 6.88
N ASP A 448 -4.75 -87.22 7.45
CA ASP A 448 -4.66 -88.30 8.43
C ASP A 448 -3.80 -89.42 7.82
N GLY A 449 -2.84 -89.88 8.60
CA GLY A 449 -1.80 -90.80 8.12
C GLY A 449 -2.38 -92.09 7.55
N ASP A 450 -2.10 -92.34 6.28
CA ASP A 450 -1.81 -93.68 5.79
C ASP A 450 -0.33 -93.73 5.40
N ALA A 451 0.46 -94.22 6.34
CA ALA A 451 1.67 -94.92 5.99
C ALA A 451 1.26 -96.20 5.24
N MET A 452 1.41 -96.22 3.92
CA MET A 452 1.53 -97.49 3.20
C MET A 452 2.63 -97.40 2.15
N GLN A 453 3.70 -98.10 2.51
CA GLN A 453 4.76 -98.68 1.69
C GLN A 453 4.23 -99.22 0.35
N VAL A 454 4.99 -99.02 -0.73
CA VAL A 454 5.39 -100.04 -1.73
C VAL A 454 6.68 -99.51 -2.38
N GLU A 455 7.88 -99.85 -1.91
CA GLU A 455 8.72 -101.01 -2.26
C GLU A 455 9.31 -101.02 -3.68
N SER A 456 10.63 -101.28 -3.70
CA SER A 456 11.60 -101.51 -4.79
C SER A 456 12.18 -100.30 -5.54
#